data_AF-A0A372DHM6-F1
#
_entry.id   AF-A0A372DHM6-F1
#
_cell.length_a   1.000
_cell.length_b   1.000
_cell.length_c   1.000
_cell.angle_alpha   90.00
_cell.angle_beta   90.00
_cell.angle_gamma   90.00
#
_symmetry.space_group_name_H-M   'P 1'
#
loop_
_entity.id
_entity.type
_entity.pdbx_description
1 polymer ?
#
loop_
_entity_poly.entity_id
_entity_poly.type
_entity_poly.pdbx_seq_one_letter_code
_entity_poly.pdbx_strand_id
1 'polypeptide(L)'
;MMIEPWGLVHVATSPAMKPLWEWLGSFSQDIAQDLLKDFVKDDLIIGTWQRLPFTAQGRTVIRSLNSFAAAMEQELDRLGCAPDAYVKPLKTFIKDRDGAALLGTALNLRQETPDPIALAELWDELGVRSLPEGFDWAAVATAYRSAVQAIVRESAELRSIAQFELTAQLLEGQQATADLLADRLGPAVGCDLAAYAERLRDRYSHLRREL
;
A
#
# COMPACT_ATOMS: atom_id res chain seq x y z
N MET A 1 20.73 -24.34 -11.92
CA MET A 1 19.59 -23.47 -12.30
C MET A 1 19.04 -22.92 -11.01
N MET A 2 19.49 -21.72 -10.64
CA MET A 2 19.21 -21.11 -9.34
C MET A 2 17.99 -20.21 -9.53
N ILE A 3 16.86 -20.61 -8.96
CA ILE A 3 15.70 -19.74 -8.82
C ILE A 3 16.00 -18.90 -7.59
N GLU A 4 16.36 -17.63 -7.79
CA GLU A 4 16.50 -16.68 -6.68
C GLU A 4 15.13 -16.10 -6.34
N PRO A 5 14.58 -16.34 -5.13
CA PRO A 5 13.36 -15.69 -4.70
C PRO A 5 13.74 -14.34 -4.08
N TRP A 6 13.61 -13.29 -4.88
CA TRP A 6 13.53 -11.88 -4.44
C TRP A 6 14.70 -11.38 -3.60
N GLY A 7 15.85 -11.17 -4.24
CA GLY A 7 16.95 -10.38 -3.71
C GLY A 7 17.14 -9.14 -4.58
N LEU A 8 16.75 -7.97 -4.05
CA LEU A 8 16.95 -6.66 -4.66
C LEU A 8 16.41 -6.57 -6.10
N VAL A 9 15.25 -5.92 -6.27
CA VAL A 9 15.00 -5.27 -7.55
C VAL A 9 16.13 -4.22 -7.69
N HIS A 10 17.23 -4.61 -8.35
CA HIS A 10 17.89 -3.68 -9.23
C HIS A 10 16.74 -3.19 -10.09
N VAL A 11 16.25 -1.98 -9.78
CA VAL A 11 15.35 -1.31 -10.69
C VAL A 11 16.25 -1.07 -11.89
N ALA A 12 16.27 -2.03 -12.81
CA ALA A 12 16.75 -1.84 -14.15
C ALA A 12 15.70 -0.92 -14.78
N THR A 13 15.70 0.34 -14.34
CA THR A 13 14.92 1.41 -14.93
C THR A 13 15.42 1.50 -16.36
N SER A 14 14.59 1.09 -17.32
CA SER A 14 14.94 1.28 -18.71
C SER A 14 15.18 2.78 -18.91
N PRO A 15 16.21 3.18 -19.69
CA PRO A 15 16.39 4.58 -20.08
C PRO A 15 15.10 5.20 -20.66
N ALA A 16 14.22 4.38 -21.24
CA ALA A 16 12.92 4.74 -21.76
C ALA A 16 11.97 5.34 -20.69
N MET A 17 12.01 4.83 -19.46
CA MET A 17 11.15 5.26 -18.36
C MET A 17 11.77 6.39 -17.50
N LYS A 18 13.00 6.81 -17.82
CA LYS A 18 13.70 7.91 -17.15
C LYS A 18 12.83 9.16 -16.87
N PRO A 19 11.99 9.65 -17.81
CA PRO A 19 11.16 10.82 -17.53
C PRO A 19 10.04 10.58 -16.50
N LEU A 20 9.63 9.33 -16.27
CA LEU A 20 8.72 8.97 -15.18
C LEU A 20 9.48 8.96 -13.85
N TRP A 21 10.67 8.36 -13.82
CA TRP A 21 11.51 8.27 -12.62
C TRP A 21 11.95 9.63 -12.10
N GLU A 22 12.40 10.51 -13.00
CA GLU A 22 12.76 11.89 -12.65
C GLU A 22 11.54 12.67 -12.14
N TRP A 23 10.37 12.41 -12.71
CA TRP A 23 9.13 13.03 -12.26
C TRP A 23 8.71 12.54 -10.87
N LEU A 24 8.77 11.24 -10.60
CA LEU A 24 8.52 10.69 -9.25
C LEU A 24 9.58 11.16 -8.25
N GLY A 25 10.84 11.27 -8.67
CA GLY A 25 11.93 11.83 -7.86
C GLY A 25 11.81 13.34 -7.60
N SER A 26 11.07 14.06 -8.45
CA SER A 26 10.75 15.48 -8.28
C SER A 26 9.61 15.75 -7.30
N PHE A 27 8.93 14.69 -6.82
CA PHE A 27 7.87 14.85 -5.83
C PHE A 27 8.43 15.45 -4.56
N SER A 28 8.03 16.69 -4.30
CA SER A 28 8.26 17.30 -3.00
C SER A 28 7.46 16.57 -1.94
N GLN A 29 7.80 16.82 -0.69
CA GLN A 29 7.07 16.28 0.44
C GLN A 29 5.58 16.69 0.42
N ASP A 30 5.28 17.90 -0.07
CA ASP A 30 3.92 18.41 -0.18
C ASP A 30 3.10 17.68 -1.24
N ILE A 31 3.69 17.37 -2.41
CA ILE A 31 3.02 16.58 -3.47
C ILE A 31 2.75 15.16 -2.97
N ALA A 32 3.71 14.56 -2.26
CA ALA A 32 3.52 13.25 -1.67
C ALA A 32 2.43 13.25 -0.58
N GLN A 33 2.22 14.37 0.11
CA GLN A 33 1.18 14.53 1.12
C GLN A 33 -0.21 14.72 0.52
N ASP A 34 -0.33 15.51 -0.53
CA ASP A 34 -1.60 15.65 -1.23
C ASP A 34 -2.03 14.31 -1.83
N LEU A 35 -1.08 13.56 -2.39
CA LEU A 35 -1.33 12.18 -2.80
C LEU A 35 -1.70 11.29 -1.62
N LEU A 36 -1.01 11.41 -0.48
CA LEU A 36 -1.30 10.62 0.73
C LEU A 36 -2.77 10.72 1.16
N LYS A 37 -3.42 11.89 1.01
CA LYS A 37 -4.83 12.07 1.36
C LYS A 37 -5.74 11.13 0.57
N ASP A 38 -5.44 10.93 -0.70
CA ASP A 38 -6.20 10.01 -1.54
C ASP A 38 -5.68 8.57 -1.44
N PHE A 39 -4.39 8.40 -1.19
CA PHE A 39 -3.71 7.11 -0.98
C PHE A 39 -4.12 6.42 0.33
N VAL A 40 -4.58 7.18 1.32
CA VAL A 40 -4.92 6.72 2.66
C VAL A 40 -6.35 7.17 2.97
N LYS A 41 -7.32 6.66 2.21
CA LYS A 41 -8.76 6.96 2.39
C LYS A 41 -9.44 6.12 3.48
N ASP A 42 -8.81 5.03 3.93
CA ASP A 42 -9.35 4.20 5.02
C ASP A 42 -9.03 4.86 6.37
N ASP A 43 -10.07 5.22 7.13
CA ASP A 43 -9.98 5.90 8.44
C ASP A 43 -9.03 5.20 9.42
N LEU A 44 -8.90 3.88 9.30
CA LEU A 44 -8.01 3.12 10.15
C LEU A 44 -6.54 3.27 9.75
N ILE A 45 -6.26 3.31 8.45
CA ILE A 45 -4.93 3.60 7.91
C ILE A 45 -4.58 5.05 8.29
N ILE A 46 -5.51 6.01 8.15
CA ILE A 46 -5.31 7.42 8.51
C ILE A 46 -4.82 7.57 9.96
N GLY A 47 -5.53 6.97 10.93
CA GLY A 47 -5.22 7.15 12.35
C GLY A 47 -3.85 6.62 12.78
N THR A 48 -3.37 5.55 12.14
CA THR A 48 -2.08 4.92 12.47
C THR A 48 -0.94 5.54 11.67
N TRP A 49 -1.17 5.84 10.38
CA TRP A 49 -0.19 6.48 9.51
C TRP A 49 0.12 7.91 9.92
N GLN A 50 -0.87 8.69 10.40
CA GLN A 50 -0.66 10.05 10.93
C GLN A 50 0.35 10.13 12.07
N ARG A 51 0.67 9.00 12.73
CA ARG A 51 1.67 8.93 13.81
C ARG A 51 3.11 8.84 13.32
N LEU A 52 3.32 8.54 12.04
CA LEU A 52 4.65 8.53 11.44
C LEU A 52 5.20 9.95 11.29
N PRO A 53 6.53 10.10 11.34
CA PRO A 53 7.16 11.33 10.88
C PRO A 53 6.69 11.65 9.46
N PHE A 54 6.42 12.92 9.22
CA PHE A 54 5.96 13.41 7.92
C PHE A 54 6.90 13.00 6.77
N THR A 55 8.21 12.88 7.06
CA THR A 55 9.23 12.42 6.11
C THR A 55 9.17 10.92 5.82
N ALA A 56 8.67 10.10 6.74
CA ALA A 56 8.51 8.66 6.54
C ALA A 56 7.29 8.35 5.66
N GLN A 57 6.17 9.07 5.87
CA GLN A 57 4.96 8.92 5.06
C GLN A 57 5.23 9.25 3.59
N GLY A 58 5.76 10.44 3.30
CA GLY A 58 6.03 10.88 1.93
C GLY A 58 7.03 9.97 1.21
N ARG A 59 8.10 9.54 1.89
CA ARG A 59 9.05 8.57 1.33
C ARG A 59 8.39 7.24 0.99
N THR A 60 7.48 6.76 1.83
CA THR A 60 6.80 5.48 1.60
C THR A 60 5.86 5.54 0.40
N VAL A 61 5.11 6.63 0.25
CA VAL A 61 4.29 6.88 -0.94
C VAL A 61 5.16 6.89 -2.19
N ILE A 62 6.23 7.69 -2.22
CA ILE A 62 7.13 7.78 -3.38
C ILE A 62 7.74 6.41 -3.73
N ARG A 63 8.22 5.67 -2.73
CA ARG A 63 8.78 4.31 -2.94
C ARG A 63 7.72 3.33 -3.47
N SER A 64 6.48 3.44 -3.01
CA SER A 64 5.37 2.62 -3.48
C SER A 64 5.05 2.95 -4.94
N LEU A 65 4.91 4.23 -5.29
CA LEU A 65 4.68 4.67 -6.68
C LEU A 65 5.82 4.23 -7.62
N ASN A 66 7.07 4.29 -7.15
CA ASN A 66 8.20 3.76 -7.91
C ASN A 66 8.06 2.25 -8.16
N SER A 67 7.61 1.50 -7.16
CA SER A 67 7.41 0.05 -7.29
C SER A 67 6.27 -0.29 -8.24
N PHE A 68 5.18 0.49 -8.24
CA PHE A 68 4.10 0.35 -9.21
C PHE A 68 4.58 0.62 -10.65
N ALA A 69 5.29 1.73 -10.87
CA ALA A 69 5.85 2.06 -12.16
C ALA A 69 6.83 0.97 -12.67
N ALA A 70 7.56 0.33 -11.76
CA ALA A 70 8.50 -0.75 -12.13
C ALA A 70 7.76 -2.04 -12.50
N ALA A 71 6.68 -2.37 -11.80
CA ALA A 71 5.83 -3.50 -12.14
C ALA A 71 5.16 -3.32 -13.52
N MET A 72 4.71 -2.10 -13.82
CA MET A 72 4.18 -1.74 -15.14
C MET A 72 5.25 -1.89 -16.24
N GLU A 73 6.45 -1.36 -16.01
CA GLU A 73 7.57 -1.47 -16.96
C GLU A 73 7.94 -2.95 -17.23
N GLN A 74 8.08 -3.76 -16.18
CA GLN A 74 8.39 -5.19 -16.32
C GLN A 74 7.33 -5.94 -17.15
N GLU A 75 6.06 -5.64 -16.93
CA GLU A 75 4.97 -6.28 -17.68
C GLU A 75 4.93 -5.83 -19.15
N LEU A 76 5.20 -4.55 -19.41
CA LEU A 76 5.32 -4.02 -20.77
C LEU A 76 6.52 -4.62 -21.51
N ASP A 77 7.67 -4.73 -20.83
CA ASP A 77 8.88 -5.34 -21.38
C ASP A 77 8.68 -6.83 -21.67
N ARG A 78 7.95 -7.55 -20.80
CA ARG A 78 7.57 -8.96 -21.02
C ARG A 78 6.79 -9.14 -22.33
N LEU A 79 5.99 -8.15 -22.71
CA LEU A 79 5.21 -8.13 -23.94
C LEU A 79 5.97 -7.50 -25.12
N GLY A 80 7.24 -7.13 -24.94
CA GLY A 80 8.06 -6.49 -25.97
C GLY A 80 7.56 -5.10 -26.38
N CYS A 81 6.79 -4.45 -25.51
CA CYS A 81 6.25 -3.11 -25.75
C CYS A 81 7.26 -2.04 -25.36
N ALA A 82 7.20 -0.88 -26.04
CA ALA A 82 8.04 0.26 -25.70
C ALA A 82 7.46 1.00 -24.47
N PRO A 83 8.15 0.99 -23.30
CA PRO A 83 7.57 1.51 -22.06
C PRO A 83 7.52 3.04 -22.02
N ASP A 84 8.34 3.75 -22.83
CA ASP A 84 8.31 5.21 -22.97
C ASP A 84 6.93 5.74 -23.39
N ALA A 85 6.20 4.98 -24.21
CA ALA A 85 4.85 5.32 -24.65
C ALA A 85 3.82 5.37 -23.50
N TYR A 86 4.15 4.76 -22.34
CA TYR A 86 3.30 4.67 -21.17
C TYR A 86 3.68 5.67 -20.06
N VAL A 87 4.76 6.44 -20.23
CA VAL A 87 5.17 7.47 -19.26
C VAL A 87 4.06 8.47 -18.98
N LYS A 88 3.43 9.04 -20.02
CA LYS A 88 2.35 10.02 -19.84
C LYS A 88 1.08 9.37 -19.26
N PRO A 89 0.59 8.24 -19.78
CA PRO A 89 -0.51 7.48 -19.17
C PRO A 89 -0.32 7.19 -17.68
N LEU A 90 0.87 6.72 -17.29
CA LEU A 90 1.19 6.41 -15.88
C LEU A 90 1.17 7.66 -15.01
N LYS A 91 1.68 8.80 -15.50
CA LYS A 91 1.58 10.08 -14.77
C LYS A 91 0.12 10.50 -14.55
N THR A 92 -0.73 10.31 -15.55
CA THR A 92 -2.16 10.62 -15.43
C THR A 92 -2.81 9.71 -14.41
N PHE A 93 -2.58 8.40 -14.49
CA PHE A 93 -3.12 7.42 -13.55
C PHE A 93 -2.71 7.70 -12.09
N ILE A 94 -1.42 8.00 -11.85
CA ILE A 94 -0.90 8.28 -10.50
C ILE A 94 -1.46 9.59 -9.93
N LYS A 95 -1.74 10.58 -10.78
CA LYS A 95 -2.34 11.86 -10.36
C LYS A 95 -3.85 11.79 -10.20
N ASP A 96 -4.48 10.80 -10.83
CA ASP A 96 -5.90 10.58 -10.67
C ASP A 96 -6.22 10.22 -9.22
N ARG A 97 -7.30 10.79 -8.71
CA ARG A 97 -7.69 10.67 -7.30
C ARG A 97 -8.06 9.22 -6.95
N ASP A 98 -8.74 8.54 -7.86
CA ASP A 98 -9.18 7.17 -7.65
C ASP A 98 -8.05 6.19 -7.96
N GLY A 99 -7.14 6.55 -8.88
CA GLY A 99 -5.90 5.83 -9.14
C GLY A 99 -4.98 5.84 -7.93
N ALA A 100 -4.76 7.01 -7.32
CA ALA A 100 -4.03 7.14 -6.08
C ALA A 100 -4.67 6.31 -4.94
N ALA A 101 -6.00 6.32 -4.83
CA ALA A 101 -6.70 5.54 -3.81
C ALA A 101 -6.56 4.03 -4.01
N LEU A 102 -6.70 3.53 -5.23
CA LEU A 102 -6.51 2.11 -5.55
C LEU A 102 -5.08 1.67 -5.24
N LEU A 103 -4.08 2.45 -5.64
CA LEU A 103 -2.68 2.14 -5.30
C LEU A 103 -2.45 2.15 -3.78
N GLY A 104 -3.11 3.08 -3.09
CA GLY A 104 -3.12 3.19 -1.64
C GLY A 104 -3.57 1.94 -0.87
N THR A 105 -4.45 1.13 -1.46
CA THR A 105 -4.89 -0.14 -0.85
C THR A 105 -3.74 -1.10 -0.57
N ALA A 106 -2.64 -1.03 -1.33
CA ALA A 106 -1.45 -1.85 -1.11
C ALA A 106 -0.77 -1.56 0.24
N LEU A 107 -0.99 -0.38 0.81
CA LEU A 107 -0.51 -0.01 2.15
C LEU A 107 -1.38 -0.59 3.26
N ASN A 108 -2.62 -0.98 2.94
CA ASN A 108 -3.51 -1.60 3.89
C ASN A 108 -3.08 -3.05 4.14
N LEU A 109 -2.55 -3.31 5.32
CA LEU A 109 -2.16 -4.68 5.70
C LEU A 109 -3.37 -5.53 6.12
N ARG A 110 -4.55 -4.92 6.26
CA ARG A 110 -5.81 -5.61 6.50
C ARG A 110 -6.39 -6.21 5.22
N GLN A 111 -6.09 -5.63 4.05
CA GLN A 111 -6.72 -6.01 2.78
C GLN A 111 -5.84 -6.96 1.94
N GLU A 112 -6.54 -7.72 1.10
CA GLU A 112 -5.90 -8.45 0.00
C GLU A 112 -5.36 -7.47 -1.06
N THR A 113 -4.59 -8.01 -2.00
CA THR A 113 -3.89 -7.29 -3.08
C THR A 113 -4.76 -6.20 -3.70
N PRO A 114 -4.19 -5.05 -4.15
CA PRO A 114 -4.95 -4.08 -4.94
C PRO A 114 -5.74 -4.80 -6.02
N ASP A 115 -7.05 -4.53 -6.09
CA ASP A 115 -7.94 -5.30 -6.97
C ASP A 115 -7.48 -5.11 -8.42
N PRO A 116 -6.98 -6.18 -9.09
CA PRO A 116 -6.52 -6.09 -10.46
C PRO A 116 -7.62 -5.66 -11.43
N ILE A 117 -8.88 -5.98 -11.11
CA ILE A 117 -10.04 -5.61 -11.91
C ILE A 117 -10.27 -4.11 -11.80
N ALA A 118 -10.28 -3.57 -10.57
CA ALA A 118 -10.45 -2.13 -10.35
C ALA A 118 -9.33 -1.29 -10.99
N LEU A 119 -8.08 -1.79 -10.97
CA LEU A 119 -6.96 -1.14 -11.66
C LEU A 119 -7.18 -1.10 -13.18
N ALA A 120 -7.66 -2.19 -13.76
CA ALA A 120 -7.96 -2.29 -15.19
C ALA A 120 -9.12 -1.38 -15.60
N GLU A 121 -10.23 -1.45 -14.87
CA GLU A 121 -11.43 -0.64 -15.12
C GLU A 121 -11.11 0.85 -15.08
N LEU A 122 -10.41 1.31 -14.03
CA LEU A 122 -10.02 2.71 -13.94
C LEU A 122 -9.07 3.13 -15.07
N TRP A 123 -8.14 2.27 -15.44
CA TRP A 123 -7.23 2.58 -16.55
C TRP A 123 -7.98 2.78 -17.88
N ASP A 124 -8.97 1.92 -18.14
CA ASP A 124 -9.83 2.01 -19.32
C ASP A 124 -10.75 3.23 -19.27
N GLU A 125 -11.34 3.53 -18.10
CA GLU A 125 -12.18 4.72 -17.88
C GLU A 125 -11.42 6.04 -18.12
N LEU A 126 -10.16 6.10 -17.68
CA LEU A 126 -9.30 7.27 -17.91
C LEU A 126 -8.95 7.44 -19.40
N GLY A 127 -9.14 6.41 -20.23
CA GLY A 127 -8.96 6.47 -21.69
C GLY A 127 -7.57 6.94 -22.12
N VAL A 128 -6.55 6.75 -21.28
CA VAL A 128 -5.23 7.36 -21.47
C VAL A 128 -4.44 6.72 -22.61
N ARG A 129 -4.45 5.39 -22.66
CA ARG A 129 -3.83 4.57 -23.70
C ARG A 129 -4.25 3.12 -23.51
N SER A 130 -4.65 2.44 -24.59
CA SER A 130 -4.91 1.00 -24.53
C SER A 130 -3.65 0.22 -24.18
N LEU A 131 -3.80 -0.74 -23.27
CA LEU A 131 -2.74 -1.68 -22.93
C LEU A 131 -2.58 -2.73 -24.04
N PRO A 132 -1.38 -3.33 -24.18
CA PRO A 132 -1.15 -4.36 -25.18
C PRO A 132 -1.98 -5.61 -24.90
N GLU A 133 -2.26 -6.38 -25.94
CA GLU A 133 -2.92 -7.68 -25.79
C GLU A 133 -2.08 -8.61 -24.90
N GLY A 134 -2.73 -9.25 -23.94
CA GLY A 134 -2.06 -10.14 -22.98
C GLY A 134 -1.42 -9.44 -21.78
N PHE A 135 -1.71 -8.16 -21.55
CA PHE A 135 -1.33 -7.43 -20.33
C PHE A 135 -2.03 -8.02 -19.10
N ASP A 136 -1.24 -8.39 -18.09
CA ASP A 136 -1.71 -9.03 -16.86
C ASP A 136 -1.69 -8.06 -15.66
N TRP A 137 -2.85 -7.46 -15.40
CA TRP A 137 -3.06 -6.62 -14.22
C TRP A 137 -2.86 -7.37 -12.90
N ALA A 138 -3.14 -8.67 -12.84
CA ALA A 138 -2.96 -9.46 -11.63
C ALA A 138 -1.47 -9.67 -11.32
N ALA A 139 -0.64 -9.85 -12.34
CA ALA A 139 0.81 -9.88 -12.20
C ALA A 139 1.34 -8.55 -11.66
N VAL A 140 0.91 -7.43 -12.24
CA VAL A 140 1.31 -6.08 -11.79
C VAL A 140 0.88 -5.83 -10.34
N ALA A 141 -0.38 -6.10 -10.00
CA ALA A 141 -0.90 -5.89 -8.66
C ALA A 141 -0.16 -6.74 -7.61
N THR A 142 0.16 -7.99 -7.95
CA THR A 142 0.89 -8.91 -7.07
C THR A 142 2.34 -8.46 -6.84
N ALA A 143 3.03 -8.07 -7.91
CA ALA A 143 4.40 -7.56 -7.82
C ALA A 143 4.46 -6.25 -7.03
N TYR A 144 3.53 -5.34 -7.31
CA TYR A 144 3.40 -4.08 -6.60
C TYR A 144 3.14 -4.29 -5.10
N ARG A 145 2.17 -5.12 -4.73
CA ARG A 145 1.87 -5.43 -3.32
C ARG A 145 3.09 -6.01 -2.59
N SER A 146 3.79 -6.95 -3.23
CA SER A 146 4.97 -7.58 -2.64
C SER A 146 6.08 -6.56 -2.35
N ALA A 147 6.31 -5.63 -3.28
CA ALA A 147 7.26 -4.54 -3.09
C ALA A 147 6.83 -3.57 -1.98
N VAL A 148 5.55 -3.21 -1.92
CA VAL A 148 5.01 -2.35 -0.86
C VAL A 148 5.14 -3.00 0.52
N GLN A 149 4.85 -4.29 0.64
CA GLN A 149 5.05 -5.03 1.89
C GLN A 149 6.52 -5.08 2.30
N ALA A 150 7.45 -5.19 1.34
CA ALA A 150 8.88 -5.11 1.64
C ALA A 150 9.26 -3.72 2.18
N ILE A 151 8.77 -2.64 1.56
CA ILE A 151 8.99 -1.26 2.04
C ILE A 151 8.48 -1.09 3.47
N VAL A 152 7.28 -1.60 3.78
CA VAL A 152 6.70 -1.55 5.13
C VAL A 152 7.53 -2.37 6.13
N ARG A 153 8.06 -3.53 5.72
CA ARG A 153 8.90 -4.39 6.58
C ARG A 153 10.29 -3.81 6.87
N GLU A 154 10.82 -2.98 5.98
CA GLU A 154 12.16 -2.39 6.16
C GLU A 154 12.20 -1.33 7.27
N SER A 155 11.14 -0.55 7.46
CA SER A 155 11.09 0.47 8.51
C SER A 155 10.58 -0.13 9.82
N ALA A 156 11.32 0.08 10.91
CA ALA A 156 10.90 -0.35 12.24
C ALA A 156 9.60 0.34 12.69
N GLU A 157 9.44 1.60 12.28
CA GLU A 157 8.27 2.44 12.54
C GLU A 157 7.05 1.93 11.77
N LEU A 158 7.20 1.69 10.46
CA LEU A 158 6.14 1.12 9.63
C LEU A 158 5.76 -0.29 10.08
N ARG A 159 6.74 -1.12 10.48
CA ARG A 159 6.50 -2.44 11.07
C ARG A 159 5.71 -2.38 12.37
N SER A 160 6.00 -1.42 13.24
CA SER A 160 5.30 -1.29 14.52
C SER A 160 3.84 -0.90 14.31
N ILE A 161 3.59 -0.03 13.33
CA ILE A 161 2.25 0.36 12.86
C ILE A 161 1.52 -0.83 12.26
N ALA A 162 2.19 -1.55 11.37
CA ALA A 162 1.68 -2.78 10.76
C ALA A 162 1.25 -3.82 11.79
N GLN A 163 2.10 -4.03 12.80
CA GLN A 163 1.85 -4.97 13.87
C GLN A 163 0.67 -4.52 14.75
N PHE A 164 0.57 -3.21 15.03
CA PHE A 164 -0.56 -2.65 15.77
C PHE A 164 -1.88 -2.86 15.02
N GLU A 165 -1.91 -2.61 13.72
CA GLU A 165 -3.10 -2.81 12.88
C GLU A 165 -3.54 -4.27 12.84
N LEU A 166 -2.60 -5.21 12.69
CA LEU A 166 -2.87 -6.65 12.74
C LEU A 166 -3.41 -7.07 14.11
N THR A 167 -2.83 -6.56 15.18
CA THR A 167 -3.26 -6.88 16.55
C THR A 167 -4.66 -6.34 16.83
N ALA A 168 -4.97 -5.13 16.36
CA ALA A 168 -6.30 -4.55 16.48
C ALA A 168 -7.37 -5.39 15.72
N GLN A 169 -7.06 -5.92 14.54
CA GLN A 169 -7.96 -6.85 13.81
C GLN A 169 -8.26 -8.10 14.61
N LEU A 170 -7.22 -8.71 15.17
CA LEU A 170 -7.39 -9.92 15.97
C LEU A 170 -8.27 -9.64 17.18
N LEU A 171 -8.12 -8.46 17.79
CA LEU A 171 -8.94 -8.05 18.92
C LEU A 171 -10.39 -7.78 18.51
N GLU A 172 -10.63 -7.06 17.42
CA GLU A 172 -11.96 -6.78 16.86
C GLU A 172 -12.68 -8.10 16.48
N GLY A 173 -11.98 -9.02 15.81
CA GLY A 173 -12.51 -10.33 15.46
C GLY A 173 -12.81 -11.20 16.68
N GLN A 174 -11.96 -11.14 17.72
CA GLN A 174 -12.22 -11.80 19.00
C GLN A 174 -13.42 -11.20 19.73
N GLN A 175 -13.57 -9.87 19.70
CA GLN A 175 -14.71 -9.16 20.28
C GLN A 175 -16.01 -9.55 19.56
N ALA A 176 -16.04 -9.49 18.23
CA ALA A 176 -17.20 -9.89 17.44
C ALA A 176 -17.59 -11.35 17.67
N THR A 177 -16.60 -12.24 17.83
CA THR A 177 -16.83 -13.65 18.19
C THR A 177 -17.38 -13.77 19.61
N ALA A 178 -16.85 -13.00 20.57
CA ALA A 178 -17.32 -12.97 21.94
C ALA A 178 -18.76 -12.43 22.05
N ASP A 179 -19.11 -11.41 21.27
CA ASP A 179 -20.45 -10.83 21.22
C ASP A 179 -21.46 -11.82 20.60
N LEU A 180 -21.09 -12.51 19.52
CA LEU A 180 -21.91 -13.59 18.93
C LEU A 180 -22.11 -14.77 19.88
N LEU A 181 -21.07 -15.12 20.67
CA LEU A 181 -21.17 -16.15 21.70
C LEU A 181 -22.00 -15.67 22.90
N ALA A 182 -21.88 -14.41 23.30
CA ALA A 182 -22.68 -13.82 24.38
C ALA A 182 -24.17 -13.73 24.02
N ASP A 183 -24.48 -13.45 22.75
CA ASP A 183 -25.85 -13.46 22.22
C ASP A 183 -26.45 -14.88 22.17
N ARG A 184 -25.63 -15.90 21.87
CA ARG A 184 -26.08 -17.30 21.81
C ARG A 184 -26.06 -18.06 23.13
N LEU A 185 -25.17 -17.73 24.06
CA LEU A 185 -24.88 -18.52 25.27
C LEU A 185 -25.09 -17.72 26.58
N GLY A 186 -25.42 -16.43 26.50
CA GLY A 186 -25.34 -15.48 27.61
C GLY A 186 -23.90 -15.00 27.84
N PRO A 187 -23.71 -13.88 28.56
CA PRO A 187 -22.40 -13.25 28.70
C PRO A 187 -21.37 -14.21 29.32
N ALA A 188 -20.30 -14.49 28.57
CA ALA A 188 -19.17 -15.26 29.06
C ALA A 188 -18.43 -14.44 30.12
N VAL A 189 -18.62 -14.82 31.38
CA VAL A 189 -17.91 -14.28 32.54
C VAL A 189 -16.40 -14.54 32.33
N GLY A 190 -15.63 -13.49 32.04
CA GLY A 190 -14.18 -13.50 32.29
C GLY A 190 -13.26 -12.73 31.34
N CYS A 191 -13.67 -12.43 30.10
CA CYS A 191 -12.80 -11.71 29.16
C CYS A 191 -13.22 -10.26 29.02
N ASP A 192 -12.76 -9.40 29.93
CA ASP A 192 -12.84 -7.94 29.75
C ASP A 192 -11.79 -7.50 28.71
N LEU A 193 -12.18 -7.65 27.45
CA LEU A 193 -11.39 -7.24 26.28
C LEU A 193 -11.24 -5.71 26.21
N ALA A 194 -12.16 -4.93 26.80
CA ALA A 194 -12.02 -3.48 26.90
C ALA A 194 -10.85 -3.12 27.82
N ALA A 195 -10.75 -3.75 28.99
CA ALA A 195 -9.60 -3.59 29.88
C ALA A 195 -8.29 -4.12 29.25
N TYR A 196 -8.36 -5.09 28.34
CA TYR A 196 -7.17 -5.54 27.59
C TYR A 196 -6.74 -4.50 26.53
N ALA A 197 -7.69 -3.98 25.74
CA ALA A 197 -7.44 -2.93 24.75
C ALA A 197 -6.90 -1.65 25.39
N GLU A 198 -7.42 -1.27 26.56
CA GLU A 198 -6.97 -0.10 27.32
C GLU A 198 -5.57 -0.30 27.89
N ARG A 199 -5.26 -1.48 28.44
CA ARG A 199 -3.91 -1.84 28.88
C ARG A 199 -2.91 -1.89 27.73
N LEU A 200 -3.33 -2.26 26.54
CA LEU A 200 -2.49 -2.21 25.34
C LEU A 200 -2.23 -0.76 24.93
N ARG A 201 -3.27 0.08 24.92
CA ARG A 201 -3.17 1.52 24.61
C ARG A 201 -2.26 2.27 25.60
N ASP A 202 -2.31 1.90 26.88
CA ASP A 202 -1.47 2.45 27.93
C ASP A 202 -0.01 1.94 27.83
N ARG A 203 0.18 0.66 27.48
CA ARG A 203 1.50 0.05 27.28
C ARG A 203 2.20 0.53 26.02
N TYR A 204 1.53 1.13 25.04
CA TYR A 204 2.19 1.78 23.90
C TYR A 204 2.12 3.31 23.97
N SER A 205 1.69 3.87 25.11
CA SER A 205 1.63 5.33 25.33
C SER A 205 3.01 5.99 25.44
N HIS A 206 4.06 5.23 25.79
CA HIS A 206 5.43 5.74 25.93
C HIS A 206 6.13 5.98 24.59
N LEU A 207 5.68 5.35 23.49
CA LEU A 207 6.06 5.72 22.12
C LEU A 207 5.58 7.13 21.72
N ARG A 208 4.82 7.82 22.59
CA ARG A 208 4.33 9.19 22.42
C ARG A 208 5.26 10.26 23.02
N ARG A 209 6.35 9.89 23.72
CA ARG A 209 7.16 10.86 24.51
C ARG A 209 8.66 10.89 24.21
N GLU A 210 9.16 10.15 23.22
CA GLU A 210 10.59 10.20 22.83
C GLU A 210 10.78 10.75 21.40
N LEU A 211 10.14 11.87 21.10
CA LEU A 211 10.50 12.79 20.01
C LEU A 211 10.69 14.21 20.58
#